data_AF-A0A9D6WBE9-F1
#
_entry.id   AF-A0A9D6WBE9-F1
#
_cell.length_a   1.000
_cell.length_b   1.000
_cell.length_c   1.000
_cell.angle_alpha   90.00
_cell.angle_beta   90.00
_cell.angle_gamma   90.00
#
_symmetry.space_group_name_H-M   'P 1'
#
loop_
_entity.id
_entity.type
_entity.pdbx_description
1 polymer ?
#
loop_
_entity_poly.entity_id
_entity_poly.type
_entity_poly.pdbx_seq_one_letter_code
_entity_poly.pdbx_strand_id
1 'polypeptide(L)'
;MKYSMNFGKPTSGGAPRKAPGRFRIAVLGDFSGRANRGELAKGAELAKRKPIKLDVDNIEDVLQRFGTTLNLPVGAGGSVEFKPASVDDLHPDQLYGNLGIFAELSSLRRRLENPKTAKSAADEVLGWEGADEAVGAAKRRSRASALRVDAKLSDFARLMGAPTVDAPEPTPVDELVQRVVGPFVVAAGNPDQKALVGLVDRALTATMNEVLHHPDFQALEAAWRSLDFLVRRIETDTSLHLVVFDVTAEEFAADLSAAQALDETGLYKLLVEQPALDAQQGPFSLIVANYAFEMTPPHAELLGRAAHLAAAAQAPLIAAIGNDCIDVKLDDLHPLVAEAWDALRALPQAGFLGLALPRFLLRAPYGETGESIDAFDYEEFDRAHGLRGLLWGNPSILAAVLLAGQFRQQGMKMKPGGVLALDDMAYFYFEDDDGEQIAFPCAERLLSEKRAAHVMKQNFIPVLALKGRPEVRLGGFGSLAGPVLLGPWSSPDQLKLPVAGAAAPAATPEPGPAVGGEVEEAAATLPESTSEGELDALLAELEATPAAPAAAESADADLDALLAELEASTNPPPAAEGELDPELAALLADLE
;
A
#
# COMPACT_ATOMS: atom_id res chain seq x y z
N MET A 1 -6.55 30.12 -13.39
CA MET A 1 -7.48 29.28 -14.17
C MET A 1 -8.36 28.53 -13.21
N LYS A 2 -9.69 28.52 -13.36
CA LYS A 2 -10.56 27.62 -12.59
C LYS A 2 -10.34 26.20 -13.13
N TYR A 3 -9.76 25.32 -12.33
CA TYR A 3 -9.64 23.91 -12.67
C TYR A 3 -11.06 23.31 -12.64
N SER A 4 -11.54 22.79 -13.77
CA SER A 4 -12.84 22.12 -13.85
C SER A 4 -12.60 20.62 -13.89
N MET A 5 -13.06 19.91 -12.86
CA MET A 5 -12.99 18.44 -12.80
C MET A 5 -13.73 17.81 -13.98
N ASN A 6 -13.16 16.74 -14.53
CA ASN A 6 -13.77 16.01 -15.64
C ASN A 6 -13.70 14.49 -15.44
N PHE A 7 -14.79 13.93 -14.94
CA PHE A 7 -14.88 12.50 -14.64
C PHE A 7 -15.23 11.61 -15.83
N GLY A 8 -15.38 12.17 -17.04
CA GLY A 8 -15.91 11.44 -18.19
C GLY A 8 -17.31 10.87 -17.92
N LYS A 9 -17.90 10.19 -18.90
CA LYS A 9 -19.10 9.36 -18.69
C LYS A 9 -19.27 8.36 -19.84
N PRO A 10 -19.84 7.17 -19.60
CA PRO A 10 -20.29 6.30 -20.68
C PRO A 10 -21.41 6.99 -21.47
N THR A 11 -21.41 6.87 -22.81
CA THR A 11 -22.49 7.45 -23.63
C THR A 11 -23.72 6.57 -23.70
N SER A 12 -23.56 5.24 -23.61
CA SER A 12 -24.66 4.30 -23.47
C SER A 12 -25.12 4.19 -22.01
N GLY A 13 -26.44 4.18 -21.77
CA GLY A 13 -26.98 3.70 -20.49
C GLY A 13 -26.47 2.27 -20.28
N GLY A 14 -25.76 2.03 -19.18
CA GLY A 14 -24.99 0.81 -18.94
C GLY A 14 -25.77 -0.49 -19.22
N ALA A 15 -25.02 -1.59 -19.42
CA ALA A 15 -25.60 -2.87 -19.79
C ALA A 15 -26.81 -3.23 -18.89
N PRO A 16 -27.92 -3.72 -19.45
CA PRO A 16 -29.10 -4.06 -18.66
C PRO A 16 -28.74 -5.10 -17.60
N ARG A 17 -29.26 -4.90 -16.37
CA ARG A 17 -29.00 -5.74 -15.18
C ARG A 17 -29.22 -7.21 -15.52
N LYS A 18 -28.13 -7.94 -15.79
CA LYS A 18 -28.11 -9.40 -15.65
C LYS A 18 -27.68 -9.67 -14.21
N ALA A 19 -28.54 -10.33 -13.44
CA ALA A 19 -28.11 -10.84 -12.14
C ALA A 19 -26.89 -11.74 -12.39
N PRO A 20 -25.73 -11.47 -11.77
CA PRO A 20 -24.58 -12.34 -11.93
C PRO A 20 -24.98 -13.72 -11.40
N GLY A 21 -24.91 -14.73 -12.27
CA GLY A 21 -25.17 -16.11 -11.87
C GLY A 21 -24.05 -16.71 -11.01
N ARG A 22 -22.92 -15.99 -10.89
CA ARG A 22 -21.68 -16.38 -10.21
C ARG A 22 -21.02 -15.15 -9.57
N PHE A 23 -20.32 -15.34 -8.46
CA PHE A 23 -19.46 -14.32 -7.88
C PHE A 23 -18.10 -14.30 -8.59
N ARG A 24 -17.91 -13.35 -9.50
CA ARG A 24 -16.68 -13.24 -10.28
C ARG A 24 -15.84 -12.07 -9.80
N ILE A 25 -14.60 -12.34 -9.42
CA ILE A 25 -13.64 -11.32 -8.96
C ILE A 25 -12.64 -11.08 -10.09
N ALA A 26 -12.53 -9.84 -10.56
CA ALA A 26 -11.48 -9.40 -11.46
C ALA A 26 -10.36 -8.75 -10.65
N VAL A 27 -9.11 -9.19 -10.81
CA VAL A 27 -7.93 -8.57 -10.21
C VAL A 27 -7.08 -7.95 -11.29
N LEU A 28 -6.86 -6.64 -11.19
CA LEU A 28 -6.01 -5.86 -12.09
C LEU A 28 -4.66 -5.61 -11.41
N GLY A 29 -3.56 -5.83 -12.13
CA GLY A 29 -2.21 -5.61 -11.64
C GLY A 29 -1.18 -5.82 -12.74
N ASP A 30 0.06 -5.37 -12.53
CA ASP A 30 1.18 -5.68 -13.42
C ASP A 30 1.80 -7.00 -12.97
N PHE A 31 1.44 -8.08 -13.66
CA PHE A 31 1.88 -9.44 -13.33
C PHE A 31 3.03 -9.91 -14.21
N SER A 32 3.20 -9.31 -15.39
CA SER A 32 4.29 -9.67 -16.30
C SER A 32 5.49 -8.72 -16.26
N GLY A 33 5.45 -7.63 -15.50
CA GLY A 33 6.57 -6.67 -15.37
C GLY A 33 6.60 -5.63 -16.49
N ARG A 34 5.45 -5.31 -17.07
CA ARG A 34 5.34 -4.48 -18.28
C ARG A 34 5.69 -3.03 -18.03
N ALA A 35 5.36 -2.51 -16.86
CA ALA A 35 5.74 -1.15 -16.49
C ALA A 35 7.26 -1.02 -16.43
N ASN A 36 7.97 -2.03 -15.91
CA ASN A 36 9.44 -2.07 -15.89
C ASN A 36 10.03 -2.01 -17.31
N ARG A 37 9.42 -2.74 -18.26
CA ARG A 37 9.81 -2.73 -19.69
C ARG A 37 9.30 -1.52 -20.49
N GLY A 38 8.59 -0.59 -19.86
CA GLY A 38 8.09 0.63 -20.51
C GLY A 38 6.94 0.41 -21.49
N GLU A 39 6.25 -0.72 -21.42
CA GLU A 39 5.11 -1.01 -22.28
C GLU A 39 3.84 -0.28 -21.80
N LEU A 40 3.09 0.30 -22.74
CA LEU A 40 1.85 1.04 -22.45
C LEU A 40 0.81 0.78 -23.54
N ALA A 41 -0.23 0.01 -23.22
CA ALA A 41 -1.37 -0.25 -24.10
C ALA A 41 -2.60 0.56 -23.66
N LYS A 42 -3.36 1.06 -24.64
CA LYS A 42 -4.65 1.75 -24.44
C LYS A 42 -5.66 1.42 -25.53
N GLY A 43 -6.92 1.75 -25.31
CA GLY A 43 -8.02 1.59 -26.24
C GLY A 43 -8.13 0.15 -26.76
N ALA A 44 -8.11 0.00 -28.09
CA ALA A 44 -8.28 -1.30 -28.74
C ALA A 44 -7.16 -2.31 -28.46
N GLU A 45 -5.94 -1.86 -28.13
CA GLU A 45 -4.85 -2.77 -27.76
C GLU A 45 -5.06 -3.35 -26.38
N LEU A 46 -5.39 -2.48 -25.40
CA LEU A 46 -5.72 -2.92 -24.05
C LEU A 46 -6.97 -3.83 -24.07
N ALA A 47 -7.99 -3.49 -24.86
CA ALA A 47 -9.21 -4.29 -25.00
C ALA A 47 -9.01 -5.74 -25.47
N LYS A 48 -7.84 -6.07 -26.05
CA LYS A 48 -7.51 -7.44 -26.49
C LYS A 48 -6.92 -8.30 -25.36
N ARG A 49 -6.64 -7.70 -24.19
CA ARG A 49 -6.06 -8.43 -23.04
C ARG A 49 -7.00 -9.55 -22.63
N LYS A 50 -6.51 -10.78 -22.64
CA LYS A 50 -7.34 -11.93 -22.29
C LYS A 50 -7.42 -12.07 -20.77
N PRO A 51 -8.62 -12.22 -20.19
CA PRO A 51 -8.75 -12.64 -18.80
C PRO A 51 -8.15 -14.05 -18.63
N ILE A 52 -7.41 -14.26 -17.55
CA ILE A 52 -6.92 -15.59 -17.17
C ILE A 52 -7.63 -16.00 -15.89
N LYS A 53 -8.27 -17.18 -15.90
CA LYS A 53 -8.85 -17.75 -14.68
C LYS A 53 -7.71 -18.17 -13.76
N LEU A 54 -7.81 -17.83 -12.49
CA LEU A 54 -6.83 -18.15 -11.47
C LEU A 54 -7.47 -19.05 -10.40
N ASP A 55 -6.74 -20.08 -9.98
CA ASP A 55 -7.05 -20.94 -8.85
C ASP A 55 -5.74 -21.40 -8.17
N VAL A 56 -5.85 -22.11 -7.05
CA VAL A 56 -4.68 -22.57 -6.27
C VAL A 56 -3.84 -23.59 -7.04
N ASP A 57 -4.45 -24.32 -7.99
CA ASP A 57 -3.79 -25.39 -8.73
C ASP A 57 -3.04 -24.87 -9.97
N ASN A 58 -3.39 -23.69 -10.47
CA ASN A 58 -2.87 -23.15 -11.74
C ASN A 58 -2.03 -21.88 -11.61
N ILE A 59 -1.76 -21.38 -10.40
CA ILE A 59 -1.03 -20.11 -10.20
C ILE A 59 0.32 -20.08 -10.93
N GLU A 60 1.06 -21.19 -10.91
CA GLU A 60 2.34 -21.32 -11.60
C GLU A 60 2.19 -21.29 -13.13
N ASP A 61 1.19 -21.99 -13.67
CA ASP A 61 0.86 -21.96 -15.10
C ASP A 61 0.48 -20.54 -15.55
N VAL A 62 -0.25 -19.80 -14.69
CA VAL A 62 -0.63 -18.41 -14.95
C VAL A 62 0.60 -17.51 -14.99
N LEU A 63 1.56 -17.68 -14.08
CA LEU A 63 2.83 -16.95 -14.07
C LEU A 63 3.64 -17.20 -15.33
N GLN A 64 3.83 -18.46 -15.70
CA GLN A 64 4.55 -18.82 -16.93
C GLN A 64 3.85 -18.28 -18.18
N ARG A 65 2.52 -18.31 -18.21
CA ARG A 65 1.73 -17.78 -19.33
C ARG A 65 1.86 -16.28 -19.50
N PHE A 66 2.08 -15.53 -18.41
CA PHE A 66 2.34 -14.10 -18.48
C PHE A 66 3.74 -13.77 -19.03
N GLY A 67 4.69 -14.71 -18.96
CA GLY A 67 6.04 -14.51 -19.48
C GLY A 67 6.78 -13.39 -18.75
N THR A 68 6.67 -13.38 -17.42
CA THR A 68 7.21 -12.33 -16.55
C THR A 68 8.69 -12.09 -16.82
N THR A 69 9.06 -10.83 -17.05
CA THR A 69 10.46 -10.42 -17.28
C THR A 69 10.69 -9.05 -16.66
N LEU A 70 11.71 -8.93 -15.82
CA LEU A 70 12.18 -7.67 -15.24
C LEU A 70 13.64 -7.43 -15.59
N ASN A 71 13.97 -6.18 -15.89
CA ASN A 71 15.34 -5.69 -15.91
C ASN A 71 15.56 -4.88 -14.63
N LEU A 72 16.32 -5.47 -13.70
CA LEU A 72 16.58 -4.89 -12.38
C LEU A 72 17.95 -4.19 -12.42
N PRO A 73 18.03 -2.89 -12.07
CA PRO A 73 19.32 -2.25 -11.90
C PRO A 73 20.03 -2.87 -10.70
N VAL A 74 21.28 -3.28 -10.90
CA VAL A 74 22.16 -3.86 -9.87
C VAL A 74 23.54 -3.26 -10.07
N GLY A 75 24.19 -2.80 -9.01
CA GLY A 75 25.47 -2.09 -9.10
C GLY A 75 25.38 -0.75 -9.86
N ALA A 76 26.45 0.05 -9.79
CA ALA A 76 26.49 1.38 -10.40
C ALA A 76 26.25 1.34 -11.92
N GLY A 77 25.02 1.66 -12.35
CA GLY A 77 24.62 1.65 -13.76
C GLY A 77 24.58 0.27 -14.41
N GLY A 78 24.59 -0.81 -13.63
CA GLY A 78 24.45 -2.18 -14.13
C GLY A 78 22.98 -2.62 -14.14
N SER A 79 22.66 -3.68 -14.88
CA SER A 79 21.35 -4.34 -14.75
C SER A 79 21.39 -5.84 -15.01
N VAL A 80 20.47 -6.56 -14.37
CA VAL A 80 20.28 -8.01 -14.47
C VAL A 80 18.87 -8.30 -14.95
N GLU A 81 18.76 -9.18 -15.95
CA GLU A 81 17.47 -9.72 -16.40
C GLU A 81 17.01 -10.83 -15.44
N PHE A 82 15.78 -10.72 -14.96
CA PHE A 82 15.12 -11.69 -14.09
C PHE A 82 13.84 -12.21 -14.76
N LYS A 83 13.71 -13.54 -14.84
CA LYS A 83 12.60 -14.24 -15.48
C LYS A 83 12.08 -15.35 -14.55
N PRO A 84 11.18 -15.04 -13.61
CA PRO A 84 10.61 -16.06 -12.75
C PRO A 84 9.73 -17.01 -13.57
N ALA A 85 9.82 -18.30 -13.28
CA ALA A 85 8.98 -19.37 -13.78
C ALA A 85 8.01 -19.91 -12.70
N SER A 86 8.26 -19.62 -11.42
CA SER A 86 7.34 -19.87 -10.32
C SER A 86 7.35 -18.75 -9.27
N VAL A 87 6.39 -18.79 -8.33
CA VAL A 87 6.39 -17.89 -7.16
C VAL A 87 7.61 -18.12 -6.26
N ASP A 88 8.09 -19.37 -6.18
CA ASP A 88 9.28 -19.73 -5.40
C ASP A 88 10.57 -19.07 -5.94
N ASP A 89 10.62 -18.73 -7.24
CA ASP A 89 11.78 -18.03 -7.83
C ASP A 89 12.00 -16.62 -7.26
N LEU A 90 11.03 -16.09 -6.50
CA LEU A 90 11.14 -14.84 -5.76
C LEU A 90 11.86 -15.00 -4.40
N HIS A 91 12.19 -16.24 -4.01
CA HIS A 91 12.93 -16.55 -2.78
C HIS A 91 14.44 -16.28 -2.95
N PRO A 92 15.17 -15.76 -1.93
CA PRO A 92 16.59 -15.45 -2.03
C PRO A 92 17.46 -16.63 -2.46
N ASP A 93 17.16 -17.85 -2.02
CA ASP A 93 17.89 -19.04 -2.46
C ASP A 93 17.76 -19.28 -3.97
N GLN A 94 16.57 -19.06 -4.53
CA GLN A 94 16.37 -19.18 -5.98
C GLN A 94 17.02 -18.01 -6.72
N LEU A 95 16.95 -16.79 -6.21
CA LEU A 95 17.65 -15.64 -6.78
C LEU A 95 19.17 -15.86 -6.81
N TYR A 96 19.73 -16.39 -5.72
CA TYR A 96 21.14 -16.74 -5.60
C TYR A 96 21.55 -17.81 -6.62
N GLY A 97 20.69 -18.80 -6.86
CA GLY A 97 20.94 -19.86 -7.85
C GLY A 97 20.77 -19.42 -9.30
N ASN A 98 19.83 -18.52 -9.57
CA ASN A 98 19.36 -18.22 -10.93
C ASN A 98 19.94 -16.93 -11.52
N LEU A 99 20.36 -15.96 -10.71
CA LEU A 99 20.97 -14.72 -11.21
C LEU A 99 22.49 -14.86 -11.31
N GLY A 100 23.02 -14.68 -12.53
CA GLY A 100 24.45 -14.90 -12.83
C GLY A 100 25.42 -14.10 -11.96
N ILE A 101 25.01 -12.93 -11.45
CA ILE A 101 25.82 -12.10 -10.54
C ILE A 101 26.21 -12.85 -9.26
N PHE A 102 25.29 -13.64 -8.68
CA PHE A 102 25.57 -14.40 -7.47
C PHE A 102 26.46 -15.61 -7.74
N ALA A 103 26.37 -16.21 -8.93
CA ALA A 103 27.27 -17.28 -9.34
C ALA A 103 28.73 -16.80 -9.38
N GLU A 104 28.99 -15.60 -9.91
CA GLU A 104 30.33 -15.01 -9.95
C GLU A 104 30.83 -14.59 -8.56
N LEU A 105 29.98 -13.97 -7.73
CA LEU A 105 30.34 -13.65 -6.34
C LEU A 105 30.66 -14.90 -5.52
N SER A 106 29.88 -15.97 -5.70
CA SER A 106 30.13 -17.28 -5.07
C SER A 106 31.44 -17.91 -5.56
N SER A 107 31.71 -17.84 -6.87
CA SER A 107 32.97 -18.28 -7.47
C SER A 107 34.16 -17.52 -6.89
N LEU A 108 34.07 -16.19 -6.81
CA LEU A 108 35.09 -15.33 -6.21
C LEU A 108 35.35 -15.69 -4.76
N ARG A 109 34.30 -15.86 -3.95
CA ARG A 109 34.39 -16.31 -2.54
C ARG A 109 35.16 -17.63 -2.43
N ARG A 110 34.80 -18.65 -3.22
CA ARG A 110 35.48 -19.96 -3.23
C ARG A 110 36.93 -19.87 -3.67
N ARG A 111 37.26 -19.00 -4.64
CA ARG A 111 38.64 -18.77 -5.10
C ARG A 111 39.49 -18.10 -4.02
N LEU A 112 38.91 -17.19 -3.23
CA LEU A 112 39.58 -16.57 -2.09
C LEU A 112 39.79 -17.56 -0.94
N GLU A 113 38.85 -18.47 -0.68
CA GLU A 113 38.99 -19.51 0.37
C GLU A 113 40.05 -20.57 0.02
N ASN A 114 40.20 -20.90 -1.26
CA ASN A 114 41.13 -21.94 -1.69
C ASN A 114 42.60 -21.44 -1.67
N PRO A 115 43.49 -22.07 -0.86
CA PRO A 115 44.88 -21.62 -0.72
C PRO A 115 45.69 -21.53 -2.04
N LYS A 116 45.31 -22.29 -3.07
CA LYS A 116 46.01 -22.30 -4.37
C LYS A 116 45.63 -21.11 -5.25
N THR A 117 44.42 -20.58 -5.11
CA THR A 117 43.87 -19.50 -5.94
C THR A 117 43.77 -18.18 -5.19
N ALA A 118 43.86 -18.21 -3.85
CA ALA A 118 43.67 -17.05 -2.98
C ALA A 118 44.50 -15.83 -3.38
N LYS A 119 45.79 -16.01 -3.71
CA LYS A 119 46.65 -14.90 -4.12
C LYS A 119 46.16 -14.21 -5.40
N SER A 120 45.85 -15.01 -6.44
CA SER A 120 45.39 -14.46 -7.71
C SER A 120 44.02 -13.78 -7.59
N ALA A 121 43.13 -14.31 -6.75
CA ALA A 121 41.82 -13.72 -6.50
C ALA A 121 41.92 -12.44 -5.63
N ALA A 122 42.85 -12.41 -4.68
CA ALA A 122 43.13 -11.21 -3.89
C ALA A 122 43.67 -10.08 -4.77
N ASP A 123 44.63 -10.38 -5.67
CA ASP A 123 45.19 -9.41 -6.61
C ASP A 123 44.10 -8.85 -7.56
N GLU A 124 43.12 -9.67 -7.95
CA GLU A 124 41.95 -9.27 -8.76
C GLU A 124 41.02 -8.31 -8.01
N VAL A 125 40.61 -8.64 -6.78
CA VAL A 125 39.70 -7.82 -5.96
C VAL A 125 40.34 -6.48 -5.59
N LEU A 126 41.62 -6.49 -5.22
CA LEU A 126 42.37 -5.27 -4.93
C LEU A 126 42.53 -4.38 -6.17
N GLY A 127 42.50 -4.96 -7.38
CA GLY A 127 42.50 -4.23 -8.64
C GLY A 127 41.20 -3.46 -8.94
N TRP A 128 40.15 -3.65 -8.15
CA TRP A 128 38.85 -2.97 -8.30
C TRP A 128 38.70 -1.73 -7.42
N GLU A 129 39.76 -1.34 -6.70
CA GLU A 129 39.81 -0.13 -5.89
C GLU A 129 39.43 1.12 -6.71
N GLY A 130 38.48 1.91 -6.20
CA GLY A 130 38.04 3.15 -6.85
C GLY A 130 37.06 2.97 -8.02
N ALA A 131 36.46 1.79 -8.22
CA ALA A 131 35.28 1.66 -9.08
C ALA A 131 34.13 2.51 -8.50
N ASP A 132 33.68 3.51 -9.28
CA ASP A 132 32.86 4.66 -8.85
C ASP A 132 31.74 4.35 -7.83
N GLU A 133 31.67 5.22 -6.81
CA GLU A 133 30.64 5.29 -5.75
C GLU A 133 29.28 5.82 -6.22
N ALA A 134 29.07 6.06 -7.51
CA ALA A 134 27.84 6.67 -7.99
C ALA A 134 26.66 5.68 -8.02
N VAL A 135 26.17 5.30 -6.83
CA VAL A 135 24.83 4.78 -6.61
C VAL A 135 23.87 5.89 -7.03
N GLY A 136 23.48 5.89 -8.31
CA GLY A 136 22.43 6.76 -8.81
C GLY A 136 21.21 6.61 -7.90
N ALA A 137 20.64 7.73 -7.45
CA ALA A 137 19.58 7.77 -6.45
C ALA A 137 18.53 6.66 -6.71
N ALA A 138 18.52 5.65 -5.83
CA ALA A 138 17.65 4.49 -5.98
C ALA A 138 16.20 4.96 -6.21
N LYS A 139 15.55 4.37 -7.20
CA LYS A 139 14.16 4.68 -7.53
C LYS A 139 13.35 4.48 -6.25
N ARG A 140 12.56 5.47 -5.82
CA ARG A 140 11.84 5.37 -4.54
C ARG A 140 10.54 4.55 -4.60
N ARG A 141 9.96 4.36 -5.80
CA ARG A 141 8.66 3.69 -6.01
C ARG A 141 8.56 3.07 -7.41
N SER A 142 7.94 1.90 -7.52
CA SER A 142 7.62 1.27 -8.81
C SER A 142 6.44 1.95 -9.50
N ARG A 143 6.41 1.84 -10.82
CA ARG A 143 5.32 2.33 -11.69
C ARG A 143 4.25 1.26 -11.90
N ALA A 144 4.54 0.01 -11.54
CA ALA A 144 3.63 -1.14 -11.66
C ALA A 144 2.39 -0.99 -10.76
N SER A 145 2.61 -0.56 -9.51
CA SER A 145 1.60 -0.59 -8.44
C SER A 145 1.25 0.77 -7.85
N ALA A 146 1.93 1.85 -8.24
CA ALA A 146 1.66 3.20 -7.76
C ALA A 146 1.56 4.22 -8.90
N LEU A 147 0.58 5.10 -8.81
CA LEU A 147 0.41 6.23 -9.71
C LEU A 147 1.18 7.44 -9.15
N ARG A 148 2.14 7.97 -9.91
CA ARG A 148 2.95 9.12 -9.46
C ARG A 148 2.24 10.43 -9.77
N VAL A 149 2.11 11.29 -8.76
CA VAL A 149 1.55 12.66 -8.90
C VAL A 149 2.65 13.69 -9.15
N ASP A 150 3.87 13.42 -8.68
CA ASP A 150 5.09 14.23 -8.86
C ASP A 150 5.77 14.01 -10.22
N ALA A 151 4.95 13.79 -11.26
CA ALA A 151 5.38 13.55 -12.62
C ALA A 151 6.31 14.66 -13.13
N LYS A 152 7.52 14.29 -13.56
CA LYS A 152 8.36 15.19 -14.37
C LYS A 152 7.68 15.42 -15.72
N LEU A 153 8.08 16.44 -16.46
CA LEU A 153 7.53 16.73 -17.79
C LEU A 153 7.60 15.50 -18.75
N SER A 154 8.62 14.65 -18.56
CA SER A 154 8.79 13.37 -19.26
C SER A 154 7.73 12.33 -18.91
N ASP A 155 7.19 12.35 -17.70
CA ASP A 155 6.15 11.43 -17.22
C ASP A 155 4.76 11.88 -17.70
N PHE A 156 4.54 13.20 -17.81
CA PHE A 156 3.33 13.75 -18.44
C PHE A 156 3.24 13.41 -19.93
N ALA A 157 4.37 13.41 -20.65
CA ALA A 157 4.42 12.94 -22.04
C ALA A 157 4.03 11.46 -22.18
N ARG A 158 4.33 10.61 -21.18
CA ARG A 158 3.89 9.19 -21.15
C ARG A 158 2.42 9.01 -20.88
N LEU A 159 1.84 9.76 -19.95
CA LEU A 159 0.39 9.77 -19.71
C LEU A 159 -0.39 10.19 -20.96
N MET A 160 0.23 11.02 -21.83
CA MET A 160 -0.28 11.37 -23.16
C MET A 160 0.02 10.32 -24.26
N GLY A 161 0.77 9.27 -23.94
CA GLY A 161 1.04 8.12 -24.81
C GLY A 161 2.38 8.13 -25.55
N ALA A 162 3.35 8.96 -25.15
CA ALA A 162 4.71 8.91 -25.69
C ALA A 162 5.61 8.00 -24.83
N PRO A 163 6.35 7.02 -25.37
CA PRO A 163 7.32 6.25 -24.58
C PRO A 163 8.48 7.17 -24.16
N THR A 164 8.90 7.15 -22.88
CA THR A 164 10.02 8.02 -22.44
C THR A 164 11.04 7.35 -21.52
N VAL A 165 11.06 6.02 -21.33
CA VAL A 165 12.23 5.33 -20.76
C VAL A 165 12.81 4.40 -21.82
N ASP A 166 14.12 4.43 -21.96
CA ASP A 166 14.86 3.28 -22.46
C ASP A 166 14.86 2.22 -21.36
N ALA A 167 14.39 1.01 -21.67
CA ALA A 167 14.55 -0.11 -20.76
C ALA A 167 16.05 -0.32 -20.50
N PRO A 168 16.50 -0.46 -19.24
CA PRO A 168 17.90 -0.73 -18.99
C PRO A 168 18.29 -2.04 -19.67
N GLU A 169 19.37 -2.01 -20.45
CA GLU A 169 19.93 -3.20 -21.09
C GLU A 169 20.76 -4.00 -20.07
N PRO A 170 20.66 -5.33 -20.07
CA PRO A 170 21.41 -6.18 -19.17
C PRO A 170 22.92 -5.97 -19.39
N THR A 171 23.63 -5.76 -18.29
CA THR A 171 25.09 -5.55 -18.30
C THR A 171 25.80 -6.90 -18.26
N PRO A 172 26.94 -7.07 -18.96
CA PRO A 172 27.77 -8.27 -18.82
C PRO A 172 28.15 -8.54 -17.36
N VAL A 173 28.08 -9.80 -16.95
CA VAL A 173 28.22 -10.19 -15.54
C VAL A 173 29.59 -9.81 -14.95
N ASP A 174 30.67 -9.94 -15.71
CA ASP A 174 32.03 -9.61 -15.25
C ASP A 174 32.16 -8.13 -14.85
N GLU A 175 31.58 -7.22 -15.64
CA GLU A 175 31.56 -5.78 -15.33
C GLU A 175 30.68 -5.48 -14.11
N LEU A 176 29.61 -6.24 -13.94
CA LEU A 176 28.68 -6.09 -12.84
C LEU A 176 29.33 -6.47 -11.50
N VAL A 177 30.10 -7.56 -11.47
CA VAL A 177 30.84 -7.99 -10.28
C VAL A 177 31.79 -6.91 -9.81
N GLN A 178 32.55 -6.30 -10.73
CA GLN A 178 33.47 -5.21 -10.39
C GLN A 178 32.74 -4.02 -9.75
N ARG A 179 31.58 -3.63 -10.29
CA ARG A 179 30.77 -2.51 -9.79
C ARG A 179 30.14 -2.78 -8.42
N VAL A 180 29.84 -4.04 -8.13
CA VAL A 180 29.25 -4.48 -6.87
C VAL A 180 30.29 -4.64 -5.77
N VAL A 181 31.46 -5.21 -6.09
CA VAL A 181 32.50 -5.50 -5.11
C VAL A 181 33.38 -4.28 -4.84
N GLY A 182 33.66 -3.46 -5.85
CA GLY A 182 34.53 -2.28 -5.77
C GLY A 182 34.26 -1.34 -4.59
N PRO A 183 32.99 -0.97 -4.28
CA PRO A 183 32.67 -0.11 -3.14
C PRO A 183 33.09 -0.66 -1.76
N PHE A 184 33.27 -1.97 -1.63
CA PHE A 184 33.67 -2.61 -0.36
C PHE A 184 35.19 -2.77 -0.23
N VAL A 185 35.96 -2.51 -1.29
CA VAL A 185 37.42 -2.59 -1.31
C VAL A 185 38.01 -1.38 -0.59
N VAL A 186 38.45 -1.59 0.65
CA VAL A 186 39.09 -0.55 1.45
C VAL A 186 40.56 -0.42 1.05
N ALA A 187 40.99 0.80 0.74
CA ALA A 187 42.36 1.17 0.34
C ALA A 187 43.48 0.86 1.38
N ALA A 188 43.13 0.43 2.59
CA ALA A 188 44.05 0.38 3.70
C ALA A 188 44.62 -1.03 3.94
N GLY A 189 45.84 -1.25 3.42
CA GLY A 189 46.83 -2.19 3.94
C GLY A 189 46.53 -3.68 3.76
N ASN A 190 46.98 -4.25 2.63
CA ASN A 190 47.09 -5.69 2.34
C ASN A 190 46.18 -6.60 3.22
N PRO A 191 44.85 -6.57 3.01
CA PRO A 191 43.90 -7.28 3.84
C PRO A 191 44.21 -8.78 3.82
N ASP A 192 44.03 -9.44 4.96
CA ASP A 192 44.21 -10.88 5.04
C ASP A 192 43.09 -11.63 4.29
N GLN A 193 43.30 -12.92 4.06
CA GLN A 193 42.34 -13.76 3.33
C GLN A 193 40.94 -13.73 3.95
N LYS A 194 40.84 -13.65 5.29
CA LYS A 194 39.56 -13.62 6.00
C LYS A 194 38.82 -12.30 5.77
N ALA A 195 39.54 -11.17 5.78
CA ALA A 195 38.98 -9.86 5.47
C ALA A 195 38.47 -9.78 4.02
N LEU A 196 39.17 -10.38 3.06
CA LEU A 196 38.72 -10.45 1.67
C LEU A 196 37.48 -11.33 1.48
N VAL A 197 37.39 -12.47 2.16
CA VAL A 197 36.16 -13.29 2.15
C VAL A 197 34.99 -12.51 2.76
N GLY A 198 35.19 -11.88 3.93
CA GLY A 198 34.16 -11.05 4.56
C GLY A 198 33.74 -9.82 3.74
N LEU A 199 34.63 -9.31 2.87
CA LEU A 199 34.27 -8.28 1.90
C LEU A 199 33.28 -8.83 0.87
N VAL A 200 33.54 -10.01 0.30
CA VAL A 200 32.64 -10.65 -0.66
C VAL A 200 31.31 -11.02 0.00
N ASP A 201 31.31 -11.47 1.26
CA ASP A 201 30.07 -11.73 2.02
C ASP A 201 29.23 -10.46 2.18
N ARG A 202 29.84 -9.32 2.49
CA ARG A 202 29.14 -8.02 2.51
C ARG A 202 28.59 -7.63 1.13
N ALA A 203 29.36 -7.88 0.07
CA ALA A 203 28.91 -7.62 -1.30
C ALA A 203 27.72 -8.52 -1.69
N LEU A 204 27.71 -9.80 -1.27
CA LEU A 204 26.59 -10.71 -1.45
C LEU A 204 25.32 -10.19 -0.78
N THR A 205 25.40 -9.85 0.52
CA THR A 205 24.26 -9.29 1.28
C THR A 205 23.76 -7.98 0.66
N ALA A 206 24.66 -7.06 0.30
CA ALA A 206 24.29 -5.80 -0.32
C ALA A 206 23.61 -5.98 -1.68
N THR A 207 24.10 -6.91 -2.50
CA THR A 207 23.51 -7.23 -3.81
C THR A 207 22.13 -7.87 -3.65
N MET A 208 21.97 -8.78 -2.68
CA MET A 208 20.67 -9.38 -2.38
C MET A 208 19.67 -8.32 -1.91
N ASN A 209 20.08 -7.41 -1.02
CA ASN A 209 19.26 -6.28 -0.61
C ASN A 209 18.91 -5.35 -1.77
N GLU A 210 19.86 -5.06 -2.66
CA GLU A 210 19.61 -4.25 -3.86
C GLU A 210 18.53 -4.88 -4.75
N VAL A 211 18.56 -6.20 -4.94
CA VAL A 211 17.53 -6.93 -5.71
C VAL A 211 16.18 -6.95 -4.96
N LEU A 212 16.16 -7.44 -3.72
CA LEU A 212 14.92 -7.64 -2.94
C LEU A 212 14.21 -6.33 -2.61
N HIS A 213 14.96 -5.25 -2.38
CA HIS A 213 14.40 -3.94 -2.06
C HIS A 213 14.26 -3.03 -3.27
N HIS A 214 14.62 -3.51 -4.47
CA HIS A 214 14.34 -2.76 -5.70
C HIS A 214 12.82 -2.59 -5.86
N PRO A 215 12.29 -1.37 -6.06
CA PRO A 215 10.85 -1.17 -6.08
C PRO A 215 10.13 -1.97 -7.16
N ASP A 216 10.75 -2.15 -8.34
CA ASP A 216 10.13 -2.92 -9.42
C ASP A 216 10.09 -4.42 -9.09
N PHE A 217 11.09 -4.93 -8.34
CA PHE A 217 11.07 -6.31 -7.83
C PHE A 217 10.00 -6.45 -6.74
N GLN A 218 10.01 -5.60 -5.71
CA GLN A 218 9.00 -5.63 -4.64
C GLN A 218 7.57 -5.48 -5.17
N ALA A 219 7.35 -4.67 -6.22
CA ALA A 219 6.03 -4.54 -6.82
C ALA A 219 5.56 -5.83 -7.50
N LEU A 220 6.46 -6.50 -8.23
CA LEU A 220 6.17 -7.79 -8.85
C LEU A 220 5.95 -8.87 -7.78
N GLU A 221 6.85 -8.95 -6.81
CA GLU A 221 6.80 -9.90 -5.70
C GLU A 221 5.51 -9.72 -4.90
N ALA A 222 5.17 -8.48 -4.53
CA ALA A 222 3.93 -8.18 -3.81
C ALA A 222 2.69 -8.52 -4.64
N ALA A 223 2.72 -8.32 -5.96
CA ALA A 223 1.61 -8.68 -6.84
C ALA A 223 1.38 -10.20 -6.87
N TRP A 224 2.45 -10.99 -7.07
CA TRP A 224 2.37 -12.45 -7.11
C TRP A 224 2.05 -13.06 -5.74
N ARG A 225 2.71 -12.63 -4.68
CA ARG A 225 2.39 -13.07 -3.31
C ARG A 225 0.97 -12.66 -2.88
N SER A 226 0.44 -11.55 -3.40
CA SER A 226 -0.98 -11.19 -3.18
C SER A 226 -1.94 -12.15 -3.91
N LEU A 227 -1.61 -12.61 -5.12
CA LEU A 227 -2.40 -13.62 -5.82
C LEU A 227 -2.35 -14.96 -5.11
N ASP A 228 -1.17 -15.39 -4.66
CA ASP A 228 -1.00 -16.60 -3.85
C ASP A 228 -1.81 -16.52 -2.54
N PHE A 229 -1.74 -15.38 -1.84
CA PHE A 229 -2.55 -15.10 -0.66
C PHE A 229 -4.06 -15.20 -0.95
N LEU A 230 -4.53 -14.71 -2.10
CA LEU A 230 -5.94 -14.81 -2.50
C LEU A 230 -6.36 -16.26 -2.73
N VAL A 231 -5.64 -17.02 -3.56
CA VAL A 231 -6.06 -18.36 -3.96
C VAL A 231 -6.00 -19.35 -2.80
N ARG A 232 -5.09 -19.16 -1.84
CA ARG A 232 -5.02 -19.99 -0.62
C ARG A 232 -6.16 -19.73 0.35
N ARG A 233 -6.78 -18.54 0.31
CA ARG A 233 -7.86 -18.14 1.23
C ARG A 233 -9.24 -18.13 0.59
N ILE A 234 -9.32 -18.20 -0.73
CA ILE A 234 -10.58 -18.22 -1.47
C ILE A 234 -10.72 -19.56 -2.19
N GLU A 235 -11.66 -20.36 -1.71
CA GLU A 235 -12.08 -21.57 -2.43
C GLU A 235 -12.88 -21.18 -3.69
N THR A 236 -12.28 -21.40 -4.87
CA THR A 236 -12.95 -21.19 -6.15
C THR A 236 -13.73 -22.45 -6.58
N ASP A 237 -14.88 -22.26 -7.22
CA ASP A 237 -15.71 -23.35 -7.75
C ASP A 237 -16.66 -22.83 -8.83
N THR A 238 -17.70 -23.59 -9.18
CA THR A 238 -18.69 -23.17 -10.19
C THR A 238 -19.48 -21.90 -9.85
N SER A 239 -19.48 -21.49 -8.58
CA SER A 239 -20.19 -20.32 -8.06
C SER A 239 -19.27 -19.11 -7.85
N LEU A 240 -17.97 -19.33 -7.58
CA LEU A 240 -16.98 -18.28 -7.33
C LEU A 240 -15.77 -18.44 -8.25
N HIS A 241 -15.50 -17.44 -9.09
CA HIS A 241 -14.34 -17.43 -9.98
C HIS A 241 -13.41 -16.24 -9.68
N LEU A 242 -12.11 -16.49 -9.68
CA LEU A 242 -11.07 -15.47 -9.70
C LEU A 242 -10.50 -15.34 -11.13
N VAL A 243 -10.36 -14.10 -11.59
CA VAL A 243 -9.87 -13.77 -12.93
C VAL A 243 -8.85 -12.66 -12.81
N VAL A 244 -7.69 -12.82 -13.43
CA VAL A 244 -6.62 -11.82 -13.43
C VAL A 244 -6.49 -11.15 -14.80
N PHE A 245 -6.19 -9.85 -14.77
CA PHE A 245 -5.82 -9.06 -15.94
C PHE A 245 -4.48 -8.39 -15.69
N ASP A 246 -3.54 -8.62 -16.60
CA ASP A 246 -2.25 -7.93 -16.62
C ASP A 246 -2.43 -6.53 -17.21
N VAL A 247 -2.57 -5.55 -16.32
CA VAL A 247 -2.79 -4.14 -16.60
C VAL A 247 -1.97 -3.35 -15.60
N THR A 248 -1.12 -2.45 -16.06
CA THR A 248 -0.32 -1.63 -15.15
C THR A 248 -1.14 -0.47 -14.59
N ALA A 249 -0.71 0.11 -13.46
CA ALA A 249 -1.32 1.35 -12.96
C ALA A 249 -1.25 2.46 -14.03
N GLU A 250 -0.13 2.58 -14.75
CA GLU A 250 0.03 3.55 -15.85
C GLU A 250 -0.95 3.32 -17.01
N GLU A 251 -1.15 2.07 -17.44
CA GLU A 251 -2.15 1.75 -18.47
C GLU A 251 -3.56 2.06 -18.01
N PHE A 252 -3.87 1.76 -16.75
CA PHE A 252 -5.16 2.08 -16.16
C PHE A 252 -5.45 3.58 -16.20
N ALA A 253 -4.48 4.39 -15.80
CA ALA A 253 -4.59 5.85 -15.83
C ALA A 253 -4.65 6.40 -17.27
N ALA A 254 -3.75 5.94 -18.14
CA ALA A 254 -3.66 6.41 -19.52
C ALA A 254 -4.92 6.06 -20.33
N ASP A 255 -5.47 4.86 -20.16
CA ASP A 255 -6.66 4.42 -20.89
C ASP A 255 -7.92 5.17 -20.44
N LEU A 256 -8.16 5.31 -19.13
CA LEU A 256 -9.31 6.06 -18.62
C LEU A 256 -9.25 7.55 -18.95
N SER A 257 -8.05 8.10 -19.12
CA SER A 257 -7.85 9.51 -19.48
C SER A 257 -7.91 9.75 -20.99
N ALA A 258 -7.81 8.71 -21.81
CA ALA A 258 -7.72 8.83 -23.27
C ALA A 258 -9.02 9.31 -23.94
N ALA A 259 -10.18 9.08 -23.31
CA ALA A 259 -11.49 9.42 -23.87
C ALA A 259 -12.43 10.03 -22.82
N GLN A 260 -13.34 10.90 -23.28
CA GLN A 260 -14.42 11.42 -22.43
C GLN A 260 -15.61 10.44 -22.36
N ALA A 261 -15.90 9.82 -23.50
CA ALA A 261 -16.80 8.69 -23.63
C ALA A 261 -16.09 7.43 -23.11
N LEU A 262 -16.39 7.02 -21.88
CA LEU A 262 -15.67 5.91 -21.25
C LEU A 262 -15.88 4.58 -21.97
N ASP A 263 -16.97 4.43 -22.70
CA ASP A 263 -17.28 3.30 -23.57
C ASP A 263 -16.29 3.09 -24.73
N GLU A 264 -15.50 4.11 -25.08
CA GLU A 264 -14.44 3.98 -26.08
C GLU A 264 -13.16 3.33 -25.53
N THR A 265 -12.97 3.38 -24.20
CA THR A 265 -11.76 2.93 -23.50
C THR A 265 -11.60 1.40 -23.56
N GLY A 266 -10.35 0.93 -23.43
CA GLY A 266 -10.07 -0.50 -23.39
C GLY A 266 -10.62 -1.16 -22.13
N LEU A 267 -10.51 -0.50 -20.98
CA LEU A 267 -11.00 -0.99 -19.70
C LEU A 267 -12.52 -1.16 -19.67
N TYR A 268 -13.28 -0.24 -20.28
CA TYR A 268 -14.72 -0.40 -20.39
C TYR A 268 -15.09 -1.64 -21.21
N LYS A 269 -14.40 -1.86 -22.32
CA LYS A 269 -14.59 -3.06 -23.14
C LYS A 269 -14.28 -4.34 -22.35
N LEU A 270 -13.17 -4.37 -21.62
CA LEU A 270 -12.73 -5.54 -20.83
C LEU A 270 -13.65 -5.85 -19.64
N LEU A 271 -14.09 -4.83 -18.92
CA LEU A 271 -14.72 -5.00 -17.60
C LEU A 271 -16.25 -4.86 -17.65
N VAL A 272 -16.79 -4.21 -18.68
CA VAL A 272 -18.23 -3.97 -18.83
C VAL A 272 -18.79 -4.70 -20.04
N GLU A 273 -18.31 -4.40 -21.25
CA GLU A 273 -18.94 -4.91 -22.48
C GLU A 273 -18.72 -6.40 -22.68
N GLN A 274 -17.47 -6.86 -22.72
CA GLN A 274 -17.14 -8.26 -22.98
C GLN A 274 -17.78 -9.20 -21.94
N PRO A 275 -17.74 -8.92 -20.62
CA PRO A 275 -18.40 -9.77 -19.63
C PRO A 275 -19.93 -9.78 -19.77
N ALA A 276 -20.55 -8.66 -20.17
CA ALA A 276 -22.00 -8.61 -20.39
C ALA A 276 -22.46 -9.44 -21.61
N LEU A 277 -21.59 -9.54 -22.63
CA LEU A 277 -21.80 -10.33 -23.84
C LEU A 277 -21.50 -11.82 -23.65
N ASP A 278 -20.65 -12.19 -22.69
CA ASP A 278 -20.35 -13.58 -22.38
C ASP A 278 -21.51 -14.23 -21.59
N ALA A 279 -22.37 -14.96 -22.32
CA ALA A 279 -23.50 -15.67 -21.73
C ALA A 279 -23.09 -16.84 -20.81
N GLN A 280 -21.86 -17.36 -20.93
CA GLN A 280 -21.38 -18.49 -20.13
C GLN A 280 -20.78 -18.04 -18.81
N GLN A 281 -20.05 -16.92 -18.82
CA GLN A 281 -19.38 -16.40 -17.63
C GLN A 281 -20.18 -15.29 -16.92
N GLY A 282 -20.83 -14.39 -17.67
CA GLY A 282 -21.60 -13.26 -17.12
C GLY A 282 -20.75 -12.08 -16.63
N PRO A 283 -21.32 -11.05 -16.00
CA PRO A 283 -20.58 -9.87 -15.52
C PRO A 283 -19.70 -10.17 -14.30
N PHE A 284 -18.79 -9.24 -13.98
CA PHE A 284 -18.01 -9.29 -12.73
C PHE A 284 -18.86 -8.86 -11.54
N SER A 285 -18.50 -9.36 -10.35
CA SER A 285 -19.15 -9.02 -9.07
C SER A 285 -18.28 -8.12 -8.19
N LEU A 286 -16.96 -8.13 -8.41
CA LEU A 286 -15.98 -7.32 -7.70
C LEU A 286 -14.80 -7.05 -8.63
N ILE A 287 -14.29 -5.81 -8.63
CA ILE A 287 -13.06 -5.41 -9.30
C ILE A 287 -12.05 -4.99 -8.24
N VAL A 288 -10.92 -5.67 -8.20
CA VAL A 288 -9.79 -5.39 -7.32
C VAL A 288 -8.73 -4.70 -8.16
N ALA A 289 -8.45 -3.44 -7.87
CA ALA A 289 -7.35 -2.72 -8.48
C ALA A 289 -6.16 -2.80 -7.53
N ASN A 290 -5.15 -3.60 -7.89
CA ASN A 290 -3.92 -3.77 -7.11
C ASN A 290 -2.97 -2.55 -7.26
N TYR A 291 -3.53 -1.35 -7.10
CA TYR A 291 -2.83 -0.07 -7.22
C TYR A 291 -3.03 0.78 -5.97
N ALA A 292 -2.12 1.71 -5.75
CA ALA A 292 -2.21 2.75 -4.73
C ALA A 292 -2.46 4.12 -5.38
N PHE A 293 -3.50 4.80 -4.88
CA PHE A 293 -3.83 6.18 -5.18
C PHE A 293 -3.35 7.10 -4.04
N GLU A 294 -3.36 8.40 -4.28
CA GLU A 294 -2.92 9.44 -3.34
C GLU A 294 -4.00 10.52 -3.27
N MET A 295 -4.04 11.29 -2.19
CA MET A 295 -5.07 12.30 -1.98
C MET A 295 -4.78 13.58 -2.77
N THR A 296 -4.89 13.51 -4.09
CA THR A 296 -4.52 14.60 -5.01
C THR A 296 -5.61 14.87 -6.05
N PRO A 297 -5.66 16.07 -6.68
CA PRO A 297 -6.69 16.39 -7.66
C PRO A 297 -6.67 15.48 -8.91
N PRO A 298 -5.52 15.12 -9.52
CA PRO A 298 -5.48 14.19 -10.66
C PRO A 298 -6.00 12.80 -10.30
N HIS A 299 -5.68 12.30 -9.10
CA HIS A 299 -6.20 11.01 -8.64
C HIS A 299 -7.69 11.06 -8.34
N ALA A 300 -8.21 12.17 -7.81
CA ALA A 300 -9.64 12.34 -7.63
C ALA A 300 -10.39 12.27 -8.98
N GLU A 301 -9.86 12.91 -10.03
CA GLU A 301 -10.42 12.83 -11.38
C GLU A 301 -10.42 11.41 -11.95
N LEU A 302 -9.27 10.71 -11.83
CA LEU A 302 -9.13 9.33 -12.28
C LEU A 302 -10.05 8.36 -11.52
N LEU A 303 -10.16 8.53 -10.20
CA LEU A 303 -11.07 7.75 -9.35
C LEU A 303 -12.53 8.00 -9.71
N GLY A 304 -12.90 9.22 -10.10
CA GLY A 304 -14.25 9.50 -10.60
C GLY A 304 -14.56 8.78 -11.92
N ARG A 305 -13.59 8.74 -12.85
CA ARG A 305 -13.67 7.92 -14.08
C ARG A 305 -13.82 6.43 -13.76
N ALA A 306 -13.01 5.93 -12.82
CA ALA A 306 -13.08 4.56 -12.35
C ALA A 306 -14.43 4.23 -11.66
N ALA A 307 -15.00 5.18 -10.93
CA ALA A 307 -16.31 5.04 -10.31
C ALA A 307 -17.43 4.91 -11.36
N HIS A 308 -17.38 5.69 -12.45
CA HIS A 308 -18.29 5.54 -13.58
C HIS A 308 -18.18 4.16 -14.26
N LEU A 309 -16.95 3.66 -14.44
CA LEU A 309 -16.70 2.32 -14.95
C LEU A 309 -17.29 1.24 -14.03
N ALA A 310 -17.02 1.32 -12.72
CA ALA A 310 -17.52 0.38 -11.71
C ALA A 310 -19.05 0.36 -11.64
N ALA A 311 -19.68 1.54 -11.68
CA ALA A 311 -21.13 1.68 -11.72
C ALA A 311 -21.73 1.06 -13.01
N ALA A 312 -21.08 1.23 -14.17
CA ALA A 312 -21.50 0.61 -15.42
C ALA A 312 -21.35 -0.92 -15.39
N ALA A 313 -20.31 -1.44 -14.74
CA ALA A 313 -20.13 -2.87 -14.48
C ALA A 313 -21.12 -3.44 -13.45
N GLN A 314 -21.75 -2.57 -12.65
CA GLN A 314 -22.49 -2.93 -11.43
C GLN A 314 -21.65 -3.76 -10.44
N ALA A 315 -20.34 -3.52 -10.42
CA ALA A 315 -19.37 -4.20 -9.59
C ALA A 315 -18.50 -3.15 -8.90
N PRO A 316 -18.34 -3.19 -7.57
CA PRO A 316 -17.48 -2.24 -6.90
C PRO A 316 -16.03 -2.40 -7.35
N LEU A 317 -15.33 -1.27 -7.42
CA LEU A 317 -13.89 -1.21 -7.56
C LEU A 317 -13.27 -0.89 -6.20
N ILE A 318 -12.38 -1.75 -5.73
CA ILE A 318 -11.63 -1.55 -4.48
C ILE A 318 -10.16 -1.37 -4.81
N ALA A 319 -9.53 -0.33 -4.27
CA ALA A 319 -8.11 -0.03 -4.43
C ALA A 319 -7.49 0.44 -3.11
N ALA A 320 -6.18 0.69 -3.11
CA ALA A 320 -5.51 1.30 -1.98
C ALA A 320 -5.46 2.83 -2.10
N ILE A 321 -5.43 3.52 -0.97
CA ILE A 321 -5.01 4.92 -0.88
C ILE A 321 -3.79 5.03 0.04
N GLY A 322 -2.90 5.99 -0.27
CA GLY A 322 -1.69 6.26 0.50
C GLY A 322 -1.97 6.65 1.95
N ASN A 323 -0.93 6.48 2.78
CA ASN A 323 -1.00 6.75 4.22
C ASN A 323 -0.94 8.25 4.55
N ASP A 324 -0.68 9.10 3.57
CA ASP A 324 -0.63 10.57 3.68
C ASP A 324 -1.94 11.17 4.18
N CYS A 325 -3.08 10.53 3.94
CA CYS A 325 -4.39 10.99 4.42
C CYS A 325 -4.71 10.62 5.87
N ILE A 326 -3.88 9.81 6.55
CA ILE A 326 -4.17 9.33 7.93
C ILE A 326 -4.13 10.46 8.95
N ASP A 327 -3.12 11.33 8.86
CA ASP A 327 -2.87 12.37 9.86
C ASP A 327 -3.33 13.78 9.40
N VAL A 328 -3.70 13.93 8.13
CA VAL A 328 -4.16 15.21 7.57
C VAL A 328 -5.62 15.45 7.94
N LYS A 329 -5.92 16.59 8.56
CA LYS A 329 -7.32 17.01 8.81
C LYS A 329 -7.92 17.55 7.52
N LEU A 330 -9.21 17.30 7.29
CA LEU A 330 -9.89 17.76 6.07
C LEU A 330 -9.84 19.29 5.93
N ASP A 331 -9.93 20.02 7.05
CA ASP A 331 -9.91 21.49 7.06
C ASP A 331 -8.51 22.06 6.74
N ASP A 332 -7.46 21.24 6.89
CA ASP A 332 -6.07 21.61 6.59
C ASP A 332 -5.70 21.28 5.13
N LEU A 333 -6.61 20.67 4.36
CA LEU A 333 -6.37 20.36 2.96
C LEU A 333 -6.24 21.64 2.13
N HIS A 334 -5.29 21.64 1.20
CA HIS A 334 -5.21 22.69 0.20
C HIS A 334 -6.56 22.78 -0.54
N PRO A 335 -7.12 23.99 -0.79
CA PRO A 335 -8.46 24.15 -1.34
C PRO A 335 -8.73 23.35 -2.62
N LEU A 336 -7.75 23.28 -3.54
CA LEU A 336 -7.88 22.48 -4.76
C LEU A 336 -8.02 20.98 -4.50
N VAL A 337 -7.40 20.45 -3.45
CA VAL A 337 -7.53 19.03 -3.05
C VAL A 337 -8.91 18.81 -2.44
N ALA A 338 -9.34 19.69 -1.54
CA ALA A 338 -10.66 19.62 -0.93
C ALA A 338 -11.78 19.66 -1.99
N GLU A 339 -11.75 20.66 -2.88
CA GLU A 339 -12.71 20.79 -3.98
C GLU A 339 -12.76 19.55 -4.89
N ALA A 340 -11.60 18.96 -5.19
CA ALA A 340 -11.49 17.75 -6.01
C ALA A 340 -12.15 16.53 -5.35
N TRP A 341 -11.81 16.30 -4.09
CA TRP A 341 -12.29 15.14 -3.34
C TRP A 341 -13.77 15.28 -2.97
N ASP A 342 -14.25 16.49 -2.69
CA ASP A 342 -15.66 16.76 -2.47
C ASP A 342 -16.48 16.57 -3.75
N ALA A 343 -15.96 17.01 -4.91
CA ALA A 343 -16.60 16.73 -6.21
C ALA A 343 -16.66 15.23 -6.50
N LEU A 344 -15.60 14.48 -6.18
CA LEU A 344 -15.58 13.01 -6.30
C LEU A 344 -16.61 12.35 -5.37
N ARG A 345 -16.64 12.72 -4.09
CA ARG A 345 -17.60 12.18 -3.10
C ARG A 345 -19.05 12.52 -3.45
N ALA A 346 -19.29 13.64 -4.13
CA ALA A 346 -20.61 14.03 -4.59
C ALA A 346 -21.14 13.18 -5.77
N LEU A 347 -20.28 12.40 -6.44
CA LEU A 347 -20.71 11.49 -7.49
C LEU A 347 -21.52 10.32 -6.92
N PRO A 348 -22.74 10.06 -7.42
CA PRO A 348 -23.46 8.85 -7.06
C PRO A 348 -22.66 7.57 -7.35
N GLN A 349 -21.89 7.58 -8.44
CA GLN A 349 -21.07 6.46 -8.88
C GLN A 349 -19.95 6.13 -7.90
N ALA A 350 -19.49 7.09 -7.09
CA ALA A 350 -18.50 6.84 -6.04
C ALA A 350 -19.04 5.94 -4.92
N GLY A 351 -20.34 5.61 -4.92
CA GLY A 351 -20.91 4.52 -4.12
C GLY A 351 -20.37 3.12 -4.47
N PHE A 352 -19.80 2.94 -5.67
CA PHE A 352 -19.13 1.70 -6.10
C PHE A 352 -17.62 1.72 -5.86
N LEU A 353 -17.07 2.77 -5.25
CA LEU A 353 -15.64 2.91 -5.05
C LEU A 353 -15.28 2.71 -3.58
N GLY A 354 -14.42 1.73 -3.30
CA GLY A 354 -13.83 1.48 -1.98
C GLY A 354 -12.33 1.78 -1.98
N LEU A 355 -11.85 2.54 -0.99
CA LEU A 355 -10.42 2.86 -0.85
C LEU A 355 -9.95 2.41 0.52
N ALA A 356 -8.96 1.52 0.57
CA ALA A 356 -8.47 0.91 1.80
C ALA A 356 -7.03 1.31 2.13
N LEU A 357 -6.70 1.36 3.42
CA LEU A 357 -5.38 1.70 3.95
C LEU A 357 -5.24 1.26 5.42
N PRO A 358 -4.03 1.09 5.95
CA PRO A 358 -2.75 1.01 5.25
C PRO A 358 -2.56 -0.37 4.58
N ARG A 359 -1.37 -0.62 4.02
CA ARG A 359 -0.97 -1.94 3.50
C ARG A 359 -0.78 -2.96 4.61
N PHE A 360 -0.73 -4.25 4.25
CA PHE A 360 -0.53 -5.36 5.19
C PHE A 360 0.69 -6.20 4.83
N LEU A 361 1.30 -6.88 5.80
CA LEU A 361 2.53 -7.64 5.61
C LEU A 361 2.24 -8.94 4.84
N LEU A 362 2.98 -9.19 3.74
CA LEU A 362 2.81 -10.41 2.93
C LEU A 362 3.70 -11.56 3.38
N ARG A 363 4.91 -11.27 3.85
CA ARG A 363 5.86 -12.27 4.37
C ARG A 363 6.72 -11.67 5.48
N ALA A 364 7.30 -12.53 6.33
CA ALA A 364 8.39 -12.13 7.21
C ALA A 364 9.65 -11.81 6.38
N PRO A 365 10.54 -10.93 6.87
CA PRO A 365 11.86 -10.76 6.27
C PRO A 365 12.67 -12.05 6.37
N TYR A 366 13.61 -12.25 5.44
CA TYR A 366 14.50 -13.42 5.47
C TYR A 366 15.62 -13.24 6.50
N GLY A 367 15.98 -14.32 7.20
CA GLY A 367 16.98 -14.33 8.25
C GLY A 367 16.71 -15.37 9.33
N GLU A 368 17.57 -15.44 10.35
CA GLU A 368 17.51 -16.43 11.44
C GLU A 368 16.21 -16.31 12.27
N THR A 369 15.77 -15.07 12.52
CA THR A 369 14.55 -14.77 13.28
C THR A 369 13.27 -14.79 12.43
N GLY A 370 13.43 -14.75 11.11
CA GLY A 370 12.34 -14.71 10.13
C GLY A 370 12.25 -15.99 9.31
N GLU A 371 12.25 -15.86 7.99
CA GLU A 371 12.32 -17.00 7.07
C GLU A 371 13.79 -17.29 6.72
N SER A 372 14.33 -18.40 7.22
CA SER A 372 15.74 -18.76 7.01
C SER A 372 16.05 -19.08 5.55
N ILE A 373 17.26 -18.78 5.11
CA ILE A 373 17.77 -19.16 3.78
C ILE A 373 18.97 -20.10 3.90
N ASP A 374 19.21 -20.93 2.89
CA ASP A 374 20.28 -21.93 2.89
C ASP A 374 21.56 -21.47 2.15
N ALA A 375 21.44 -20.50 1.24
CA ALA A 375 22.50 -20.15 0.30
C ALA A 375 23.75 -19.52 0.95
N PHE A 376 23.57 -18.61 1.91
CA PHE A 376 24.63 -17.93 2.65
C PHE A 376 24.06 -17.25 3.91
N ASP A 377 24.95 -16.81 4.81
CA ASP A 377 24.55 -16.06 6.01
C ASP A 377 23.94 -14.70 5.61
N TYR A 378 22.63 -14.56 5.76
CA TYR A 378 21.88 -13.41 5.27
C TYR A 378 20.81 -12.96 6.26
N GLU A 379 20.74 -11.64 6.45
CA GLU A 379 19.71 -10.96 7.23
C GLU A 379 19.14 -9.82 6.36
N GLU A 380 17.87 -9.93 5.99
CA GLU A 380 17.17 -8.89 5.21
C GLU A 380 16.75 -7.71 6.09
N PHE A 381 16.36 -7.99 7.34
CA PHE A 381 15.87 -6.96 8.24
C PHE A 381 17.03 -6.16 8.84
N ASP A 382 16.94 -4.84 8.70
CA ASP A 382 17.82 -3.88 9.35
C ASP A 382 16.98 -2.80 10.04
N ARG A 383 17.35 -2.46 11.28
CA ARG A 383 16.66 -1.45 12.08
C ARG A 383 16.70 -0.07 11.42
N ALA A 384 17.75 0.26 10.66
CA ALA A 384 17.82 1.56 9.97
C ALA A 384 16.75 1.69 8.87
N HIS A 385 16.43 0.59 8.19
CA HIS A 385 15.37 0.53 7.18
C HIS A 385 13.98 0.34 7.79
N GLY A 386 13.89 -0.42 8.88
CA GLY A 386 12.66 -0.69 9.62
C GLY A 386 11.52 -1.16 8.71
N LEU A 387 10.35 -0.54 8.84
CA LEU A 387 9.16 -0.88 8.02
C LEU A 387 9.37 -0.73 6.52
N ARG A 388 10.34 0.08 6.06
CA ARG A 388 10.55 0.33 4.62
C ARG A 388 11.16 -0.87 3.89
N GLY A 389 11.87 -1.74 4.61
CA GLY A 389 12.48 -2.95 4.04
C GLY A 389 11.52 -4.13 3.95
N LEU A 390 10.28 -4.02 4.47
CA LEU A 390 9.32 -5.11 4.49
C LEU A 390 8.46 -5.18 3.22
N LEU A 391 7.98 -6.38 2.90
CA LEU A 391 7.11 -6.62 1.74
C LEU A 391 5.63 -6.40 2.08
N TRP A 392 5.08 -5.31 1.56
CA TRP A 392 3.71 -4.88 1.84
C TRP A 392 2.73 -5.18 0.68
N GLY A 393 1.64 -5.87 1.00
CA GLY A 393 0.53 -6.15 0.10
C GLY A 393 -0.55 -5.07 0.09
N ASN A 394 -1.26 -4.97 -1.03
CA ASN A 394 -2.32 -3.98 -1.22
C ASN A 394 -3.57 -4.36 -0.42
N PRO A 395 -4.14 -3.45 0.42
CA PRO A 395 -5.28 -3.76 1.27
C PRO A 395 -6.57 -4.15 0.52
N SER A 396 -6.70 -3.83 -0.78
CA SER A 396 -7.80 -4.30 -1.61
C SER A 396 -7.88 -5.84 -1.71
N ILE A 397 -6.74 -6.51 -1.53
CA ILE A 397 -6.63 -7.98 -1.48
C ILE A 397 -7.36 -8.55 -0.26
N LEU A 398 -7.19 -7.94 0.92
CA LEU A 398 -7.91 -8.33 2.14
C LEU A 398 -9.43 -8.16 1.95
N ALA A 399 -9.84 -7.06 1.34
CA ALA A 399 -11.24 -6.79 1.03
C ALA A 399 -11.84 -7.86 0.11
N ALA A 400 -11.08 -8.34 -0.87
CA ALA A 400 -11.51 -9.41 -1.77
C ALA A 400 -11.69 -10.75 -1.05
N VAL A 401 -10.75 -11.16 -0.19
CA VAL A 401 -10.87 -12.39 0.63
C VAL A 401 -12.11 -12.32 1.50
N LEU A 402 -12.32 -11.20 2.20
CA LEU A 402 -13.44 -11.04 3.11
C LEU A 402 -14.78 -11.04 2.36
N LEU A 403 -14.91 -10.31 1.24
CA LEU A 403 -16.14 -10.32 0.43
C LEU A 403 -16.42 -11.69 -0.17
N ALA A 404 -15.40 -12.41 -0.62
CA ALA A 404 -15.52 -13.79 -1.09
C ALA A 404 -16.05 -14.71 0.02
N GLY A 405 -15.45 -14.66 1.21
CA GLY A 405 -15.91 -15.42 2.38
C GLY A 405 -17.36 -15.09 2.77
N GLN A 406 -17.75 -13.81 2.70
CA GLN A 406 -19.14 -13.41 2.94
C GLN A 406 -20.10 -13.95 1.88
N PHE A 407 -19.71 -13.93 0.60
CA PHE A 407 -20.49 -14.55 -0.47
C PHE A 407 -20.67 -16.06 -0.23
N ARG A 408 -19.63 -16.78 0.22
CA ARG A 408 -19.74 -18.21 0.54
C ARG A 408 -20.79 -18.48 1.62
N GLN A 409 -20.90 -17.60 2.61
CA GLN A 409 -21.86 -17.77 3.72
C GLN A 409 -23.29 -17.32 3.37
N GLN A 410 -23.46 -16.27 2.56
CA GLN A 410 -24.75 -15.59 2.38
C GLN A 410 -25.25 -15.52 0.92
N GLY A 411 -24.44 -15.97 -0.05
CA GLY A 411 -24.71 -15.86 -1.47
C GLY A 411 -24.76 -14.40 -1.96
N MET A 412 -25.38 -14.18 -3.13
CA MET A 412 -25.45 -12.86 -3.78
C MET A 412 -26.22 -11.78 -3.00
N LYS A 413 -27.00 -12.16 -1.96
CA LYS A 413 -27.72 -11.23 -1.08
C LYS A 413 -26.93 -10.89 0.20
N MET A 414 -25.62 -11.15 0.19
CA MET A 414 -24.68 -10.82 1.26
C MET A 414 -24.78 -9.36 1.69
N LYS A 415 -24.49 -9.09 2.96
CA LYS A 415 -24.29 -7.73 3.46
C LYS A 415 -22.80 -7.53 3.76
N PRO A 416 -22.10 -6.63 3.04
CA PRO A 416 -20.71 -6.33 3.35
C PRO A 416 -20.50 -5.98 4.83
N GLY A 417 -19.45 -6.51 5.45
CA GLY A 417 -19.05 -6.18 6.82
C GLY A 417 -19.54 -7.09 7.95
N GLY A 418 -20.21 -8.21 7.61
CA GLY A 418 -20.49 -9.29 8.56
C GLY A 418 -19.26 -10.14 8.91
N VAL A 419 -18.27 -10.22 8.01
CA VAL A 419 -16.94 -10.78 8.28
C VAL A 419 -15.92 -9.68 7.99
N LEU A 420 -15.07 -9.38 8.98
CA LEU A 420 -14.12 -8.27 8.91
C LEU A 420 -12.70 -8.64 9.31
N ALA A 421 -12.50 -9.78 9.96
CA ALA A 421 -11.21 -10.20 10.49
C ALA A 421 -10.58 -11.29 9.61
N LEU A 422 -9.26 -11.24 9.50
CA LEU A 422 -8.40 -12.25 8.92
C LEU A 422 -7.29 -12.55 9.92
N ASP A 423 -7.15 -13.82 10.25
CA ASP A 423 -6.09 -14.39 11.08
C ASP A 423 -4.97 -14.97 10.21
N ASP A 424 -3.96 -15.55 10.87
CA ASP A 424 -2.82 -16.21 10.21
C ASP A 424 -2.09 -15.26 9.24
N MET A 425 -1.93 -14.02 9.67
CA MET A 425 -1.20 -12.99 8.94
C MET A 425 0.30 -13.16 9.17
N ALA A 426 1.12 -12.81 8.17
CA ALA A 426 2.56 -12.76 8.35
C ALA A 426 2.93 -11.91 9.57
N TYR A 427 3.85 -12.44 10.38
CA TYR A 427 4.19 -11.90 11.68
C TYR A 427 5.68 -12.04 11.91
N PHE A 428 6.31 -10.97 12.41
CA PHE A 428 7.76 -10.88 12.60
C PHE A 428 8.04 -10.15 13.91
N TYR A 429 9.11 -10.53 14.58
CA TYR A 429 9.64 -9.86 15.75
C TYR A 429 11.15 -9.68 15.59
N PHE A 430 11.69 -8.66 16.22
CA PHE A 430 13.14 -8.47 16.33
C PHE A 430 13.51 -8.26 17.79
N GLU A 431 14.75 -8.58 18.14
CA GLU A 431 15.31 -8.28 19.45
C GLU A 431 15.94 -6.88 19.41
N ASP A 432 15.62 -6.04 20.39
CA ASP A 432 16.23 -4.73 20.57
C ASP A 432 17.62 -4.81 21.24
N ASP A 433 18.22 -3.66 21.59
CA ASP A 433 19.55 -3.63 22.21
C ASP A 433 19.56 -4.18 23.64
N ASP A 434 18.40 -4.25 24.28
CA ASP A 434 18.21 -4.77 25.64
C ASP A 434 17.78 -6.26 25.62
N GLY A 435 17.62 -6.85 24.43
CA GLY A 435 17.18 -8.24 24.23
C GLY A 435 15.66 -8.42 24.38
N GLU A 436 14.87 -7.35 24.36
CA GLU A 436 13.41 -7.44 24.36
C GLU A 436 12.90 -7.75 22.95
N GLN A 437 11.96 -8.70 22.85
CA GLN A 437 11.30 -9.03 21.58
C GLN A 437 10.22 -8.01 21.24
N ILE A 438 10.47 -7.22 20.21
CA ILE A 438 9.53 -6.24 19.68
C ILE A 438 8.82 -6.81 18.46
N ALA A 439 7.51 -7.02 18.60
CA ALA A 439 6.65 -7.46 17.51
C ALA A 439 6.36 -6.34 16.50
N PHE A 440 6.56 -6.63 15.22
CA PHE A 440 6.09 -5.79 14.12
C PHE A 440 4.58 -5.96 13.89
N PRO A 441 3.88 -4.87 13.53
CA PRO A 441 2.47 -4.96 13.18
C PRO A 441 2.27 -5.63 11.82
N CYS A 442 1.20 -6.42 11.69
CA CYS A 442 0.76 -7.00 10.41
C CYS A 442 0.26 -5.95 9.40
N ALA A 443 0.15 -4.69 9.80
CA ALA A 443 -0.21 -3.56 8.95
C ALA A 443 0.89 -2.49 9.00
N GLU A 444 1.14 -1.83 7.87
CA GLU A 444 2.22 -0.84 7.72
C GLU A 444 2.12 0.32 8.72
N ARG A 445 0.92 0.59 9.22
CA ARG A 445 0.67 1.53 10.31
C ARG A 445 -0.32 0.94 11.31
N LEU A 446 0.01 1.06 12.60
CA LEU A 446 -0.96 0.85 13.66
C LEU A 446 -1.87 2.08 13.78
N LEU A 447 -3.16 1.88 13.55
CA LEU A 447 -4.17 2.93 13.72
C LEU A 447 -4.71 2.89 15.15
N SER A 448 -4.56 3.99 15.88
CA SER A 448 -5.30 4.20 17.12
C SER A 448 -6.79 4.35 16.80
N GLU A 449 -7.66 4.18 17.80
CA GLU A 449 -9.10 4.38 17.64
C GLU A 449 -9.44 5.76 17.06
N LYS A 450 -8.75 6.82 17.52
CA LYS A 450 -8.90 8.19 17.00
C LYS A 450 -8.54 8.28 15.51
N ARG A 451 -7.43 7.66 15.11
CA ARG A 451 -7.00 7.63 13.69
C ARG A 451 -7.96 6.81 12.84
N ALA A 452 -8.39 5.65 13.32
CA ALA A 452 -9.36 4.81 12.62
C ALA A 452 -10.69 5.56 12.40
N ALA A 453 -11.21 6.24 13.43
CA ALA A 453 -12.42 7.05 13.33
C ALA A 453 -12.25 8.22 12.34
N HIS A 454 -11.08 8.87 12.32
CA HIS A 454 -10.77 9.92 11.35
C HIS A 454 -10.73 9.41 9.91
N VAL A 455 -10.08 8.27 9.68
CA VAL A 455 -10.04 7.59 8.38
C VAL A 455 -11.45 7.20 7.91
N MET A 456 -12.29 6.68 8.82
CA MET A 456 -13.68 6.36 8.51
C MET A 456 -14.52 7.61 8.20
N LYS A 457 -14.28 8.74 8.88
CA LYS A 457 -14.93 10.03 8.58
C LYS A 457 -14.62 10.53 7.17
N GLN A 458 -13.47 10.14 6.62
CA GLN A 458 -13.08 10.41 5.24
C GLN A 458 -13.68 9.41 4.22
N ASN A 459 -14.49 8.45 4.68
CA ASN A 459 -15.05 7.33 3.91
C ASN A 459 -14.01 6.38 3.30
N PHE A 460 -12.87 6.22 3.98
CA PHE A 460 -11.90 5.16 3.65
C PHE A 460 -12.10 3.94 4.55
N ILE A 461 -11.60 2.79 4.08
CA ILE A 461 -11.67 1.49 4.76
C ILE A 461 -10.35 1.28 5.53
N PRO A 462 -10.33 1.47 6.86
CA PRO A 462 -9.11 1.25 7.62
C PRO A 462 -8.81 -0.24 7.80
N VAL A 463 -7.56 -0.64 7.64
CA VAL A 463 -7.00 -1.93 8.08
C VAL A 463 -6.46 -1.73 9.49
N LEU A 464 -7.02 -2.48 10.43
CA LEU A 464 -6.72 -2.43 11.85
C LEU A 464 -5.91 -3.67 12.20
N ALA A 465 -4.64 -3.50 12.55
CA ALA A 465 -3.83 -4.56 13.14
C ALA A 465 -3.80 -4.42 14.66
N LEU A 466 -3.79 -5.55 15.36
CA LEU A 466 -3.61 -5.61 16.80
C LEU A 466 -2.14 -5.83 17.13
N LYS A 467 -1.57 -5.00 18.02
CA LYS A 467 -0.18 -5.18 18.45
C LYS A 467 -0.01 -6.57 19.06
N GLY A 468 1.01 -7.30 18.60
CA GLY A 468 1.36 -8.61 19.13
C GLY A 468 0.46 -9.77 18.66
N ARG A 469 -0.38 -9.58 17.64
CA ARG A 469 -1.25 -10.63 17.10
C ARG A 469 -1.13 -10.75 15.58
N PRO A 470 -1.07 -11.97 15.02
CA PRO A 470 -1.08 -12.22 13.58
C PRO A 470 -2.49 -12.08 12.99
N GLU A 471 -3.16 -10.96 13.25
CA GLU A 471 -4.55 -10.70 12.83
C GLU A 471 -4.69 -9.27 12.31
N VAL A 472 -5.46 -9.12 11.23
CA VAL A 472 -5.91 -7.84 10.71
C VAL A 472 -7.43 -7.80 10.60
N ARG A 473 -8.01 -6.61 10.76
CA ARG A 473 -9.44 -6.38 10.64
C ARG A 473 -9.74 -5.17 9.76
N LEU A 474 -10.69 -5.27 8.85
CA LEU A 474 -11.24 -4.09 8.17
C LEU A 474 -12.24 -3.35 9.08
N GLY A 475 -12.17 -2.02 9.11
CA GLY A 475 -13.12 -1.19 9.86
C GLY A 475 -14.53 -1.19 9.27
N GLY A 476 -14.71 -1.71 8.06
CA GLY A 476 -16.00 -1.83 7.38
C GLY A 476 -15.83 -1.95 5.87
N PHE A 477 -16.96 -1.88 5.16
CA PHE A 477 -16.99 -1.79 3.70
C PHE A 477 -17.76 -0.53 3.29
N GLY A 478 -17.22 0.62 3.68
CA GLY A 478 -17.74 1.92 3.24
C GLY A 478 -17.38 2.19 1.77
N SER A 479 -18.23 2.94 1.10
CA SER A 479 -17.89 3.54 -0.20
C SER A 479 -17.45 4.98 -0.01
N LEU A 480 -16.77 5.54 -1.00
CA LEU A 480 -16.35 6.93 -0.93
C LEU A 480 -17.54 7.93 -0.83
N ALA A 481 -18.71 7.59 -1.39
CA ALA A 481 -19.91 8.44 -1.38
C ALA A 481 -20.98 8.04 -0.34
N GLY A 482 -20.74 7.01 0.48
CA GLY A 482 -21.79 6.50 1.36
C GLY A 482 -21.34 5.37 2.30
N PRO A 483 -22.14 5.06 3.33
CA PRO A 483 -21.72 4.22 4.44
C PRO A 483 -21.51 2.74 4.08
N VAL A 484 -22.04 2.28 2.94
CA VAL A 484 -21.94 0.89 2.48
C VAL A 484 -21.58 0.85 1.00
N LEU A 485 -20.63 0.00 0.66
CA LEU A 485 -20.18 -0.27 -0.70
C LEU A 485 -21.29 -0.88 -1.55
N LEU A 486 -21.59 -0.22 -2.66
CA LEU A 486 -22.56 -0.70 -3.64
C LEU A 486 -21.98 -1.84 -4.48
N GLY A 487 -22.83 -2.79 -4.84
CA GLY A 487 -22.45 -3.90 -5.69
C GLY A 487 -23.64 -4.76 -6.09
N PRO A 488 -23.41 -5.97 -6.62
CA PRO A 488 -24.47 -6.87 -7.03
C PRO A 488 -25.47 -7.25 -5.91
N TRP A 489 -25.01 -7.17 -4.66
CA TRP A 489 -25.80 -7.39 -3.45
C TRP A 489 -26.74 -6.23 -3.09
N SER A 490 -26.56 -5.06 -3.70
CA SER A 490 -27.36 -3.88 -3.41
C SER A 490 -28.79 -4.02 -3.94
N SER A 491 -29.73 -3.45 -3.17
CA SER A 491 -31.14 -3.42 -3.57
C SER A 491 -31.32 -2.53 -4.82
N PRO A 492 -32.38 -2.77 -5.63
CA PRO A 492 -32.70 -1.90 -6.75
C PRO A 492 -32.83 -0.42 -6.35
N ASP A 493 -33.31 -0.13 -5.14
CA ASP A 493 -33.47 1.24 -4.65
C ASP A 493 -32.12 1.89 -4.31
N GLN A 494 -31.18 1.14 -3.74
CA GLN A 494 -29.81 1.62 -3.50
C GLN A 494 -29.05 1.89 -4.81
N LEU A 495 -29.39 1.16 -5.87
CA LEU A 495 -28.76 1.28 -7.19
C LEU A 495 -29.40 2.36 -8.08
N LYS A 496 -30.50 3.00 -7.64
CA LYS A 496 -31.06 4.17 -8.32
C LYS A 496 -30.13 5.35 -8.11
N LEU A 497 -29.12 5.45 -8.96
CA LEU A 497 -28.27 6.63 -9.03
C LEU A 497 -29.13 7.80 -9.51
N PRO A 498 -29.19 8.95 -8.79
CA PRO A 498 -29.93 10.11 -9.26
C PRO A 498 -29.45 10.49 -10.66
N VAL A 499 -30.41 10.65 -11.58
CA VAL A 499 -30.13 11.06 -12.96
C VAL A 499 -29.58 12.48 -12.90
N ALA A 500 -28.37 12.68 -13.43
CA ALA A 500 -27.75 13.99 -13.53
C ALA A 500 -28.69 14.96 -14.25
N GLY A 501 -29.27 15.91 -13.50
CA GLY A 501 -30.25 16.87 -14.01
C GLY A 501 -31.36 17.29 -13.04
N ALA A 502 -31.54 16.61 -11.91
CA ALA A 502 -32.47 17.06 -10.86
C ALA A 502 -31.69 17.39 -9.59
N ALA A 503 -31.39 18.67 -9.38
CA ALA A 503 -31.11 19.16 -8.03
C ALA A 503 -32.36 18.87 -7.18
N ALA A 504 -32.25 17.96 -6.22
CA ALA A 504 -33.28 17.79 -5.21
C ALA A 504 -33.32 19.07 -4.37
N PRO A 505 -34.50 19.66 -4.10
CA PRO A 505 -34.58 20.80 -3.21
C PRO A 505 -34.17 20.35 -1.80
N ALA A 506 -33.42 21.22 -1.10
CA ALA A 506 -33.10 21.02 0.30
C ALA A 506 -34.39 20.72 1.08
N ALA A 507 -34.44 19.55 1.72
CA ALA A 507 -35.55 19.17 2.56
C ALA A 507 -35.63 20.17 3.73
N THR A 508 -36.73 20.92 3.77
CA THR A 508 -37.15 21.69 4.95
C THR A 508 -37.61 20.66 5.99
N PRO A 509 -37.20 20.76 7.27
CA PRO A 509 -37.67 19.82 8.28
C PRO A 509 -39.19 19.99 8.47
N GLU A 510 -39.94 18.89 8.31
CA GLU A 510 -41.36 18.87 8.62
C GLU A 510 -41.59 18.97 10.14
N PRO A 511 -42.63 19.69 10.59
CA PRO A 511 -42.98 19.78 11.99
C PRO A 511 -43.62 18.46 12.47
N GLY A 512 -43.20 18.01 13.65
CA GLY A 512 -43.72 16.80 14.30
C GLY A 512 -45.24 16.87 14.56
N PRO A 513 -45.89 15.70 14.72
CA PRO A 513 -47.35 15.61 14.73
C PRO A 513 -47.94 16.24 15.99
N ALA A 514 -48.98 17.04 15.80
CA ALA A 514 -49.83 17.57 16.85
C ALA A 514 -50.65 16.45 17.50
N VAL A 515 -50.47 16.25 18.81
CA VAL A 515 -51.39 15.48 19.64
C VAL A 515 -52.42 16.45 20.19
N GLY A 516 -53.65 16.36 19.67
CA GLY A 516 -54.81 17.00 20.24
C GLY A 516 -55.27 16.23 21.48
N GLY A 517 -55.34 16.92 22.61
CA GLY A 517 -55.94 16.44 23.85
C GLY A 517 -56.49 17.63 24.61
N GLU A 518 -57.81 17.63 24.78
CA GLU A 518 -58.63 18.68 25.40
C GLU A 518 -58.16 19.02 26.82
N VAL A 519 -58.08 20.31 27.14
CA VAL A 519 -57.77 20.82 28.49
C VAL A 519 -59.05 21.32 29.13
N GLU A 520 -59.46 20.68 30.22
CA GLU A 520 -60.48 21.17 31.15
C GLU A 520 -59.85 22.20 32.10
N GLU A 521 -60.49 23.36 32.24
CA GLU A 521 -60.10 24.46 33.12
C GLU A 521 -60.21 24.11 34.61
N ALA A 522 -59.17 24.39 35.40
CA ALA A 522 -59.33 24.81 36.80
C ALA A 522 -58.12 25.61 37.33
N ALA A 523 -58.35 26.92 37.43
CA ALA A 523 -57.93 27.87 38.46
C ALA A 523 -56.50 27.85 39.05
N ALA A 524 -55.82 28.97 38.77
CA ALA A 524 -54.59 29.52 39.34
C ALA A 524 -54.51 29.63 40.88
N THR A 525 -53.29 29.51 41.41
CA THR A 525 -52.67 30.49 42.33
C THR A 525 -51.14 30.30 42.35
N LEU A 526 -50.39 31.37 42.08
CA LEU A 526 -48.96 31.56 42.37
C LEU A 526 -48.79 32.02 43.84
N PRO A 527 -47.66 31.76 44.54
CA PRO A 527 -46.52 32.68 44.45
C PRO A 527 -45.08 32.10 44.61
N GLU A 528 -44.14 32.84 44.01
CA GLU A 528 -42.76 33.22 44.38
C GLU A 528 -41.79 32.34 45.24
N SER A 529 -40.64 32.02 44.60
CA SER A 529 -39.23 32.19 45.03
C SER A 529 -38.61 31.47 46.25
N THR A 530 -37.27 31.33 46.17
CA THR A 530 -36.25 30.80 47.12
C THR A 530 -36.08 29.28 47.19
N SER A 531 -34.89 28.67 47.26
CA SER A 531 -33.48 29.13 47.33
C SER A 531 -32.54 27.92 47.10
N GLU A 532 -31.30 28.19 46.68
CA GLU A 532 -30.17 27.26 46.44
C GLU A 532 -29.68 26.51 47.71
N GLY A 533 -30.53 25.69 48.34
CA GLY A 533 -30.20 25.03 49.62
C GLY A 533 -30.25 23.50 49.63
N GLU A 534 -30.66 22.83 48.56
CA GLU A 534 -30.92 21.37 48.58
C GLU A 534 -29.89 20.53 47.79
N LEU A 535 -28.85 21.14 47.22
CA LEU A 535 -27.78 20.41 46.54
C LEU A 535 -26.54 20.17 47.42
N ASP A 536 -26.36 20.94 48.50
CA ASP A 536 -25.24 20.78 49.43
C ASP A 536 -25.46 19.69 50.50
N ALA A 537 -26.71 19.23 50.69
CA ALA A 537 -27.02 18.15 51.62
C ALA A 537 -26.71 16.75 51.07
N LEU A 538 -26.56 16.60 49.75
CA LEU A 538 -26.26 15.32 49.09
C LEU A 538 -24.75 15.07 48.88
N LEU A 539 -23.91 16.09 49.05
CA LEU A 539 -22.45 15.98 48.93
C LEU A 539 -21.74 15.73 50.26
N ALA A 540 -22.43 15.88 51.40
CA ALA A 540 -21.84 15.70 52.73
C ALA A 540 -21.85 14.25 53.25
N GLU A 541 -22.41 13.28 52.53
CA GLU A 541 -22.46 11.86 52.94
C GLU A 541 -21.37 10.98 52.29
N LEU A 542 -20.47 11.54 51.48
CA LEU A 542 -19.44 10.77 50.77
C LEU A 542 -18.01 10.88 51.34
N GLU A 543 -17.78 11.62 52.42
CA GLU A 543 -16.44 11.73 53.04
C GLU A 543 -16.47 11.56 54.58
N ALA A 544 -16.37 10.32 55.06
CA ALA A 544 -15.90 10.01 56.42
C ALA A 544 -15.29 8.58 56.51
N THR A 545 -13.96 8.52 56.53
CA THR A 545 -13.00 7.40 56.72
C THR A 545 -13.08 6.69 58.10
N PRO A 546 -12.54 5.44 58.33
CA PRO A 546 -11.09 5.28 58.63
C PRO A 546 -10.37 3.90 58.39
N ALA A 547 -9.04 4.00 58.18
CA ALA A 547 -7.87 3.24 58.71
C ALA A 547 -7.62 1.71 58.52
N ALA A 548 -6.65 1.40 57.63
CA ALA A 548 -5.42 0.55 57.64
C ALA A 548 -5.23 -0.72 58.55
N PRO A 549 -4.43 -1.76 58.14
CA PRO A 549 -2.96 -1.61 58.06
C PRO A 549 -2.17 -2.33 56.92
N ALA A 550 -1.05 -1.67 56.55
CA ALA A 550 0.31 -2.13 56.18
C ALA A 550 0.59 -3.21 55.10
N ALA A 551 1.25 -2.82 53.98
CA ALA A 551 2.67 -3.17 53.67
C ALA A 551 3.15 -2.62 52.29
N ALA A 552 4.40 -2.12 52.29
CA ALA A 552 5.37 -1.89 51.19
C ALA A 552 5.21 -0.66 50.26
N GLU A 553 6.10 0.32 50.49
CA GLU A 553 6.38 1.54 49.73
C GLU A 553 7.45 1.34 48.62
N SER A 554 7.54 2.36 47.76
CA SER A 554 8.65 2.82 46.89
C SER A 554 8.52 2.55 45.38
N ALA A 555 8.00 3.55 44.66
CA ALA A 555 8.16 3.68 43.21
C ALA A 555 7.95 5.13 42.67
N ASP A 556 7.30 6.03 43.42
CA ASP A 556 6.89 7.33 42.86
C ASP A 556 7.86 8.50 43.11
N ALA A 557 8.96 8.31 43.86
CA ALA A 557 9.92 9.39 44.11
C ALA A 557 11.04 9.48 43.05
N ASP A 558 11.25 8.44 42.24
CA ASP A 558 12.32 8.39 41.25
C ASP A 558 11.92 9.00 39.89
N LEU A 559 10.62 9.11 39.62
CA LEU A 559 10.12 9.64 38.33
C LEU A 559 10.21 11.18 38.26
N ASP A 560 9.95 11.87 39.36
CA ASP A 560 10.04 13.34 39.43
C ASP A 560 11.50 13.82 39.44
N ALA A 561 12.44 13.02 39.96
CA ALA A 561 13.86 13.30 39.90
C ALA A 561 14.42 13.17 38.47
N LEU A 562 13.97 12.17 37.70
CA LEU A 562 14.37 11.96 36.31
C LEU A 562 13.80 13.02 35.36
N LEU A 563 12.60 13.53 35.63
CA LEU A 563 12.00 14.63 34.85
C LEU A 563 12.75 15.95 35.07
N ALA A 564 13.21 16.23 36.30
CA ALA A 564 13.99 17.42 36.62
C ALA A 564 15.40 17.40 35.99
N GLU A 565 15.99 16.21 35.80
CA GLU A 565 17.32 16.05 35.18
C GLU A 565 17.27 16.23 33.65
N LEU A 566 16.14 15.88 33.02
CA LEU A 566 15.94 16.04 31.57
C LEU A 566 15.70 17.52 31.17
N GLU A 567 14.97 18.27 31.99
CA GLU A 567 14.70 19.71 31.76
C GLU A 567 15.93 20.60 31.96
N ALA A 568 16.93 20.13 32.72
CA ALA A 568 18.20 20.85 32.92
C ALA A 568 19.17 20.74 31.72
N SER A 569 18.95 19.80 30.78
CA SER A 569 19.89 19.56 29.67
C SER A 569 19.58 20.32 28.36
N THR A 570 18.50 21.10 28.29
CA THR A 570 18.02 21.73 27.04
C THR A 570 18.14 23.26 26.96
N ASN A 571 18.99 23.90 27.76
CA ASN A 571 19.29 25.33 27.58
C ASN A 571 20.75 25.57 27.17
N PRO A 572 21.03 26.08 25.96
CA PRO A 572 22.37 26.58 25.64
C PRO A 572 22.63 27.89 26.40
N PRO A 573 23.89 28.18 26.80
CA PRO A 573 24.21 29.42 27.50
C PRO A 573 24.13 30.64 26.55
N PRO A 574 23.93 31.86 27.07
CA PRO A 574 23.89 33.07 26.25
C PRO A 574 25.24 33.34 25.60
N ALA A 575 25.23 33.75 24.33
CA ALA A 575 26.40 34.10 23.55
C ALA A 575 27.19 35.25 24.21
N ALA A 576 28.46 34.99 24.51
CA ALA A 576 29.44 36.02 24.79
C ALA A 576 30.05 36.50 23.45
N GLU A 577 30.07 37.81 23.24
CA GLU A 577 30.77 38.44 22.13
C GLU A 577 32.28 38.08 22.18
N GLY A 578 32.73 37.28 21.24
CA GLY A 578 34.13 36.89 21.05
C GLY A 578 34.37 36.53 19.58
N GLU A 579 35.44 37.08 19.01
CA GLU A 579 35.77 37.12 17.58
C GLU A 579 35.68 35.77 16.86
N LEU A 580 35.05 35.78 15.68
CA LEU A 580 34.95 34.65 14.76
C LEU A 580 36.33 34.26 14.22
N ASP A 581 36.59 32.94 14.24
CA ASP A 581 37.77 32.30 13.66
C ASP A 581 37.90 32.61 12.15
N PRO A 582 39.04 33.17 11.69
CA PRO A 582 39.26 33.50 10.29
C PRO A 582 39.25 32.28 9.35
N GLU A 583 39.47 31.05 9.82
CA GLU A 583 39.35 29.85 8.98
C GLU A 583 37.87 29.49 8.70
N LEU A 584 36.97 29.74 9.66
CA LEU A 584 35.54 29.48 9.51
C LEU A 584 34.86 30.52 8.61
N ALA A 585 35.36 31.77 8.63
CA ALA A 585 34.90 32.83 7.74
C ALA A 585 35.29 32.57 6.26
N ALA A 586 36.44 31.92 6.02
CA ALA A 586 36.86 31.53 4.68
C ALA A 586 36.02 30.37 4.11
N LEU A 587 35.66 29.40 4.96
CA LEU A 587 34.84 28.25 4.57
C LEU A 587 33.39 28.61 4.20
N LEU A 588 32.84 29.68 4.78
CA LEU A 588 31.49 30.16 4.48
C LEU A 588 31.43 31.04 3.23
N ALA A 589 32.55 31.64 2.81
CA ALA A 589 32.61 32.46 1.58
C ALA A 589 32.67 31.62 0.30
N ASP A 590 33.07 30.35 0.39
CA ASP A 590 33.12 29.42 -0.76
C ASP A 590 31.79 28.67 -1.02
N LEU A 591 30.74 28.98 -0.24
CA LEU A 591 29.41 28.34 -0.32
C LEU A 591 28.29 29.27 -0.85
N GLU A 592 28.63 30.46 -1.39
CA GLU A 592 27.70 31.32 -2.13
C GLU A 592 27.89 31.27 -3.66
#